data_AF-A0A382HJ64-F1
#
_entry.id   AF-A0A382HJ64-F1
#
_cell.length_a   1.000
_cell.length_b   1.000
_cell.length_c   1.000
_cell.angle_alpha   90.00
_cell.angle_beta   90.00
_cell.angle_gamma   90.00
#
_symmetry.space_group_name_H-M   'P 1'
#
loop_
_entity.id
_entity.type
_entity.pdbx_description
1 polymer ?
#
loop_
_entity_poly.entity_id
_entity_poly.type
_entity_poly.pdbx_seq_one_letter_code
_entity_poly.pdbx_strand_id
1 'polypeptide(L)'
;MDSGVDTSHRELDSANKFTSDSYLTYQSRSPTTDEKRHGTHVSGIAVGDKDGTGMHGVAYDSQLFFISIELSDPPDDYEPAVIDQTVDYTAVDSSWSQLEDYFVQRNVTVVNGSFGYQGNINEYTEENLRYAFPLTIAVMAQAGKSDADKTIFVWSAGNGGAYADQGVDYSSPEVFAGMAYLLTELQGNSVAVVSVDSVGEISYFSNRCGVSSDYCIAAPGSSIYSAYAQDYPTTNEYASFSGTSMAAPHVSGGIALLADYFRNQLGNTEILERLFMTANKTGIYADSSIYGQGLMDLDAATSPVGQTNVLIMNALGLKSFPAVSTSLASFGPAIGDAWA
;
A
#
# COMPACT_ATOMS: atom_id res chain seq x y z
N MET A 1 -10.51 2.97 -0.60
CA MET A 1 -11.69 3.33 -1.40
C MET A 1 -12.06 2.12 -2.25
N ASP A 2 -13.33 1.71 -2.32
CA ASP A 2 -13.72 0.47 -3.01
C ASP A 2 -15.23 0.43 -3.33
N SER A 3 -15.74 -0.67 -3.90
CA SER A 3 -17.13 -0.85 -4.40
C SER A 3 -18.21 -0.77 -3.31
N GLY A 4 -17.84 -0.93 -2.05
CA GLY A 4 -18.79 -0.96 -0.95
C GLY A 4 -18.27 -1.82 0.19
N VAL A 5 -18.89 -1.71 1.35
CA VAL A 5 -18.48 -2.48 2.53
C VAL A 5 -19.69 -2.88 3.35
N ASP A 6 -19.66 -4.11 3.86
CA ASP A 6 -20.60 -4.60 4.86
C ASP A 6 -20.11 -4.23 6.26
N THR A 7 -20.67 -3.14 6.80
CA THR A 7 -20.34 -2.64 8.14
C THR A 7 -20.99 -3.47 9.27
N SER A 8 -21.76 -4.51 8.94
CA SER A 8 -22.35 -5.43 9.91
C SER A 8 -21.58 -6.73 10.07
N HIS A 9 -20.54 -6.94 9.26
CA HIS A 9 -19.64 -8.07 9.39
C HIS A 9 -18.79 -7.93 10.65
N ARG A 10 -18.64 -8.99 11.45
CA ARG A 10 -17.95 -9.02 12.75
C ARG A 10 -16.50 -8.58 12.72
N GLU A 11 -15.83 -8.78 11.59
CA GLU A 11 -14.46 -8.32 11.40
C GLU A 11 -14.40 -6.80 11.18
N LEU A 12 -15.54 -6.13 11.04
CA LEU A 12 -15.64 -4.71 10.71
C LEU A 12 -16.69 -3.98 11.59
N ASP A 13 -17.25 -4.62 12.61
CA ASP A 13 -18.35 -4.08 13.41
C ASP A 13 -17.91 -3.48 14.74
N SER A 14 -16.60 -3.50 15.05
CA SER A 14 -16.10 -2.93 16.30
C SER A 14 -16.40 -1.44 16.42
N ALA A 15 -16.57 -1.00 17.66
CA ALA A 15 -16.84 0.40 17.95
C ALA A 15 -15.70 1.28 17.41
N ASN A 16 -16.06 2.23 16.55
CA ASN A 16 -15.14 3.14 15.84
C ASN A 16 -14.29 2.50 14.74
N LYS A 17 -14.61 1.29 14.26
CA LYS A 17 -13.95 0.73 13.08
C LYS A 17 -14.03 1.69 11.90
N PHE A 18 -15.21 2.20 11.62
CA PHE A 18 -15.41 3.23 10.60
C PHE A 18 -15.37 4.62 11.21
N THR A 19 -14.70 5.55 10.54
CA THR A 19 -14.82 6.97 10.90
C THR A 19 -16.23 7.46 10.55
N SER A 20 -16.81 8.34 11.38
CA SER A 20 -18.20 8.79 11.25
C SER A 20 -18.52 9.55 9.96
N ASP A 21 -17.49 10.02 9.28
CA ASP A 21 -17.55 10.77 8.04
C ASP A 21 -17.27 9.92 6.79
N SER A 22 -17.19 8.59 6.95
CA SER A 22 -17.12 7.64 5.82
C SER A 22 -18.33 7.76 4.89
N TYR A 23 -18.09 7.65 3.58
CA TYR A 23 -19.10 7.68 2.54
C TYR A 23 -19.46 6.24 2.14
N LEU A 24 -20.45 5.65 2.83
CA LEU A 24 -20.84 4.23 2.68
C LEU A 24 -21.94 3.99 1.62
N THR A 25 -22.31 5.02 0.87
CA THR A 25 -23.32 4.97 -0.18
C THR A 25 -22.80 5.63 -1.45
N TYR A 26 -23.28 5.18 -2.60
CA TYR A 26 -23.11 5.93 -3.84
C TYR A 26 -23.95 7.21 -3.80
N GLN A 27 -23.71 8.12 -4.75
CA GLN A 27 -24.43 9.40 -4.81
C GLN A 27 -25.95 9.23 -4.88
N SER A 28 -26.44 8.13 -5.47
CA SER A 28 -27.85 7.90 -5.75
C SER A 28 -28.51 6.78 -4.93
N ARG A 29 -27.72 5.84 -4.39
CA ARG A 29 -28.22 4.62 -3.75
C ARG A 29 -27.17 3.96 -2.85
N SER A 30 -27.60 3.03 -2.01
CA SER A 30 -26.69 2.11 -1.33
C SER A 30 -26.15 1.03 -2.29
N PRO A 31 -24.90 0.56 -2.10
CA PRO A 31 -24.38 -0.61 -2.79
C PRO A 31 -25.22 -1.85 -2.46
N THR A 32 -25.40 -2.73 -3.45
CA THR A 32 -26.00 -4.06 -3.27
C THR A 32 -25.06 -4.95 -2.45
N THR A 33 -25.56 -6.09 -1.97
CA THR A 33 -24.71 -7.09 -1.30
C THR A 33 -23.55 -7.52 -2.20
N ASP A 34 -23.82 -7.77 -3.48
CA ASP A 34 -22.80 -8.16 -4.46
C ASP A 34 -21.70 -7.10 -4.58
N GLU A 35 -22.09 -5.83 -4.71
CA GLU A 35 -21.16 -4.70 -4.79
C GLU A 35 -20.36 -4.50 -3.49
N LYS A 36 -20.88 -4.93 -2.34
CA LYS A 36 -20.12 -4.86 -1.07
C LYS A 36 -19.06 -5.95 -0.93
N ARG A 37 -19.12 -7.04 -1.70
CA ARG A 37 -18.24 -8.20 -1.48
C ARG A 37 -16.76 -7.87 -1.62
N HIS A 38 -16.38 -7.17 -2.68
CA HIS A 38 -14.98 -6.84 -2.94
C HIS A 38 -14.41 -5.91 -1.86
N GLY A 39 -15.04 -4.75 -1.61
CA GLY A 39 -14.55 -3.83 -0.58
C GLY A 39 -14.65 -4.36 0.85
N THR A 40 -15.60 -5.26 1.17
CA THR A 40 -15.62 -5.99 2.47
C THR A 40 -14.41 -6.89 2.61
N HIS A 41 -14.08 -7.65 1.56
CA HIS A 41 -12.95 -8.57 1.54
C HIS A 41 -11.62 -7.81 1.67
N VAL A 42 -11.44 -6.75 0.90
CA VAL A 42 -10.28 -5.84 0.95
C VAL A 42 -10.14 -5.19 2.33
N SER A 43 -11.24 -4.69 2.90
CA SER A 43 -11.23 -4.06 4.24
C SER A 43 -10.85 -5.05 5.34
N GLY A 44 -11.37 -6.29 5.27
CA GLY A 44 -11.03 -7.35 6.22
C GLY A 44 -9.53 -7.67 6.22
N ILE A 45 -8.89 -7.73 5.04
CA ILE A 45 -7.44 -7.98 4.93
C ILE A 45 -6.63 -6.86 5.61
N ALA A 46 -7.00 -5.61 5.39
CA ALA A 46 -6.25 -4.48 5.92
C ALA A 46 -6.45 -4.30 7.43
N VAL A 47 -7.72 -4.30 7.87
CA VAL A 47 -8.12 -3.79 9.20
C VAL A 47 -9.17 -4.64 9.91
N GLY A 48 -9.39 -5.89 9.48
CA GLY A 48 -10.30 -6.82 10.16
C GLY A 48 -10.01 -6.94 11.66
N ASP A 49 -11.04 -6.89 12.48
CA ASP A 49 -10.94 -6.93 13.94
C ASP A 49 -10.27 -8.22 14.44
N LYS A 50 -9.58 -8.14 15.58
CA LYS A 50 -8.96 -9.30 16.22
C LYS A 50 -9.77 -9.74 17.44
N ASP A 51 -10.86 -10.45 17.18
CA ASP A 51 -11.81 -10.91 18.23
C ASP A 51 -11.58 -12.37 18.69
N GLY A 52 -10.64 -13.08 18.05
CA GLY A 52 -10.32 -14.49 18.34
C GLY A 52 -11.16 -15.51 17.57
N THR A 53 -12.00 -15.08 16.63
CA THR A 53 -12.78 -15.91 15.70
C THR A 53 -12.45 -15.53 14.26
N GLY A 54 -12.67 -16.43 13.30
CA GLY A 54 -12.55 -16.08 11.88
C GLY A 54 -11.12 -15.72 11.47
N MET A 55 -10.93 -14.46 11.06
CA MET A 55 -9.66 -13.91 10.62
C MET A 55 -9.37 -12.59 11.35
N HIS A 56 -8.25 -11.94 11.04
CA HIS A 56 -8.05 -10.54 11.41
C HIS A 56 -7.22 -9.86 10.31
N GLY A 57 -7.32 -8.55 10.22
CA GLY A 57 -6.53 -7.75 9.32
C GLY A 57 -5.09 -7.57 9.79
N VAL A 58 -4.24 -7.03 8.92
CA VAL A 58 -2.85 -6.71 9.24
C VAL A 58 -2.77 -5.65 10.34
N ALA A 59 -3.56 -4.58 10.23
CA ALA A 59 -3.68 -3.51 11.22
C ALA A 59 -5.05 -3.53 11.89
N TYR A 60 -5.33 -4.60 12.63
CA TYR A 60 -6.64 -4.87 13.22
C TYR A 60 -7.16 -3.79 14.18
N ASP A 61 -6.29 -2.98 14.80
CA ASP A 61 -6.68 -1.87 15.69
C ASP A 61 -6.87 -0.53 14.95
N SER A 62 -6.61 -0.48 13.63
CA SER A 62 -6.74 0.74 12.84
C SER A 62 -8.20 1.07 12.52
N GLN A 63 -8.48 2.37 12.37
CA GLN A 63 -9.74 2.88 11.86
C GLN A 63 -9.73 2.92 10.34
N LEU A 64 -10.92 2.82 9.75
CA LEU A 64 -11.17 2.84 8.32
C LEU A 64 -12.01 4.06 7.96
N PHE A 65 -11.42 4.98 7.20
CA PHE A 65 -12.19 5.95 6.44
C PHE A 65 -12.50 5.36 5.07
N PHE A 66 -13.78 5.07 4.82
CA PHE A 66 -14.21 4.38 3.61
C PHE A 66 -14.95 5.32 2.67
N ILE A 67 -14.66 5.22 1.38
CA ILE A 67 -15.45 5.83 0.31
C ILE A 67 -15.91 4.73 -0.63
N SER A 68 -17.23 4.60 -0.78
CA SER A 68 -17.87 3.72 -1.77
C SER A 68 -17.87 4.38 -3.14
N ILE A 69 -17.30 3.69 -4.13
CA ILE A 69 -17.28 4.10 -5.53
C ILE A 69 -17.90 3.04 -6.42
N GLU A 70 -18.58 3.43 -7.50
CA GLU A 70 -19.13 2.45 -8.44
C GLU A 70 -17.99 1.86 -9.28
N LEU A 71 -17.70 0.58 -9.06
CA LEU A 71 -16.72 -0.19 -9.83
C LEU A 71 -17.46 -1.15 -10.77
N SER A 72 -16.88 -1.36 -11.94
CA SER A 72 -17.37 -2.36 -12.90
C SER A 72 -16.60 -3.66 -12.73
N ASP A 73 -17.24 -4.78 -13.06
CA ASP A 73 -16.55 -6.06 -13.20
C ASP A 73 -15.51 -5.98 -14.35
N PRO A 74 -14.41 -6.71 -14.26
CA PRO A 74 -13.44 -6.77 -15.34
C PRO A 74 -14.11 -7.34 -16.62
N PRO A 75 -13.87 -6.74 -17.80
CA PRO A 75 -14.38 -7.27 -19.06
C PRO A 75 -13.75 -8.61 -19.43
N ASP A 76 -14.43 -9.37 -20.29
CA ASP A 76 -13.93 -10.65 -20.85
C ASP A 76 -12.66 -10.46 -21.71
N ASP A 77 -12.56 -9.31 -22.38
CA ASP A 77 -11.43 -8.91 -23.22
C ASP A 77 -10.66 -7.78 -22.53
N TYR A 78 -9.33 -7.83 -22.57
CA TYR A 78 -8.48 -6.78 -22.02
C TYR A 78 -8.34 -5.63 -23.01
N GLU A 79 -8.85 -4.45 -22.64
CA GLU A 79 -8.86 -3.27 -23.50
C GLU A 79 -8.13 -2.11 -22.79
N PRO A 80 -6.87 -1.83 -23.17
CA PRO A 80 -6.12 -0.70 -22.63
C PRO A 80 -6.89 0.61 -22.78
N ALA A 81 -6.89 1.44 -21.73
CA ALA A 81 -7.50 2.75 -21.76
C ALA A 81 -6.80 3.65 -22.79
N VAL A 82 -7.58 4.35 -23.62
CA VAL A 82 -7.03 5.33 -24.56
C VAL A 82 -6.80 6.66 -23.84
N ILE A 83 -5.57 6.86 -23.35
CA ILE A 83 -5.17 8.05 -22.60
C ILE A 83 -4.42 9.00 -23.53
N ASP A 84 -5.16 9.77 -24.32
CA ASP A 84 -4.61 10.80 -25.19
C ASP A 84 -5.64 11.93 -25.44
N GLN A 85 -5.28 12.87 -26.32
CA GLN A 85 -6.10 14.04 -26.63
C GLN A 85 -7.40 13.73 -27.38
N THR A 86 -7.67 12.47 -27.74
CA THR A 86 -8.90 12.05 -28.42
C THR A 86 -10.05 11.77 -27.46
N VAL A 87 -9.78 11.65 -26.15
CA VAL A 87 -10.75 11.36 -25.10
C VAL A 87 -10.77 12.50 -24.07
N ASP A 88 -11.96 13.02 -23.75
CA ASP A 88 -12.12 14.06 -22.72
C ASP A 88 -12.16 13.43 -21.31
N TYR A 89 -11.07 13.58 -20.57
CA TYR A 89 -10.95 13.11 -19.19
C TYR A 89 -11.37 14.13 -18.13
N THR A 90 -11.83 15.34 -18.51
CA THR A 90 -12.09 16.43 -17.56
C THR A 90 -13.03 16.03 -16.43
N ALA A 91 -14.12 15.32 -16.74
CA ALA A 91 -15.08 14.87 -15.74
C ALA A 91 -14.51 13.76 -14.83
N VAL A 92 -13.73 12.86 -15.43
CA VAL A 92 -13.08 11.74 -14.75
C VAL A 92 -12.00 12.25 -13.78
N ASP A 93 -11.12 13.13 -14.25
CA ASP A 93 -10.07 13.75 -13.42
C ASP A 93 -10.65 14.61 -12.30
N SER A 94 -11.71 15.37 -12.58
CA SER A 94 -12.43 16.12 -11.56
C SER A 94 -13.03 15.20 -10.48
N SER A 95 -13.55 14.03 -10.86
CA SER A 95 -14.08 13.06 -9.91
C SER A 95 -12.97 12.42 -9.07
N TRP A 96 -11.90 11.93 -9.69
CA TRP A 96 -10.80 11.28 -8.98
C TRP A 96 -10.06 12.25 -8.06
N SER A 97 -9.75 13.45 -8.53
CA SER A 97 -9.11 14.47 -7.70
C SER A 97 -9.90 14.81 -6.45
N GLN A 98 -11.24 14.93 -6.55
CA GLN A 98 -12.09 15.16 -5.38
C GLN A 98 -12.07 13.99 -4.38
N LEU A 99 -12.10 12.75 -4.89
CA LEU A 99 -12.05 11.55 -4.05
C LEU A 99 -10.72 11.46 -3.30
N GLU A 100 -9.60 11.64 -3.99
CA GLU A 100 -8.27 11.60 -3.36
C GLU A 100 -8.07 12.78 -2.40
N ASP A 101 -8.60 13.95 -2.72
CA ASP A 101 -8.48 15.14 -1.88
C ASP A 101 -9.22 14.95 -0.54
N TYR A 102 -10.33 14.20 -0.51
CA TYR A 102 -10.99 13.86 0.75
C TYR A 102 -10.09 13.06 1.71
N PHE A 103 -9.24 12.17 1.20
CA PHE A 103 -8.27 11.43 2.02
C PHE A 103 -7.14 12.34 2.48
N VAL A 104 -6.59 13.16 1.58
CA VAL A 104 -5.48 14.07 1.87
C VAL A 104 -5.87 15.11 2.92
N GLN A 105 -7.03 15.76 2.77
CA GLN A 105 -7.53 16.77 3.72
C GLN A 105 -7.78 16.22 5.13
N ARG A 106 -8.08 14.92 5.23
CA ARG A 106 -8.28 14.22 6.51
C ARG A 106 -7.00 13.70 7.13
N ASN A 107 -5.85 13.89 6.48
CA ASN A 107 -4.57 13.33 6.89
C ASN A 107 -4.64 11.81 7.09
N VAL A 108 -5.36 11.13 6.19
CA VAL A 108 -5.36 9.66 6.18
C VAL A 108 -3.93 9.18 5.94
N THR A 109 -3.44 8.29 6.80
CA THR A 109 -2.07 7.76 6.72
C THR A 109 -1.82 7.07 5.39
N VAL A 110 -2.72 6.18 5.00
CA VAL A 110 -2.59 5.33 3.82
C VAL A 110 -3.94 5.08 3.16
N VAL A 111 -3.99 5.20 1.84
CA VAL A 111 -5.16 4.95 1.00
C VAL A 111 -4.89 3.69 0.19
N ASN A 112 -5.79 2.72 0.32
CA ASN A 112 -5.79 1.51 -0.52
C ASN A 112 -6.70 1.73 -1.75
N GLY A 113 -6.10 1.64 -2.94
CA GLY A 113 -6.76 1.62 -4.24
C GLY A 113 -6.62 0.24 -4.90
N SER A 114 -7.60 -0.64 -4.68
CA SER A 114 -7.65 -2.00 -5.25
C SER A 114 -8.40 -2.04 -6.60
N PHE A 115 -8.17 -1.03 -7.44
CA PHE A 115 -8.77 -0.81 -8.77
C PHE A 115 -7.77 -0.07 -9.66
N GLY A 116 -8.03 0.00 -10.97
CA GLY A 116 -7.12 0.63 -11.93
C GLY A 116 -7.75 0.94 -13.27
N TYR A 117 -7.00 1.64 -14.12
CA TYR A 117 -7.28 1.71 -15.56
C TYR A 117 -6.44 0.65 -16.26
N GLN A 118 -7.09 -0.24 -17.01
CA GLN A 118 -6.42 -1.21 -17.88
C GLN A 118 -5.46 -0.47 -18.82
N GLY A 119 -4.30 -1.06 -19.06
CA GLY A 119 -3.21 -0.46 -19.85
C GLY A 119 -1.93 -0.41 -19.04
N ASN A 120 -0.84 -0.94 -19.61
CA ASN A 120 0.43 -1.03 -18.92
C ASN A 120 1.12 0.33 -18.94
N ILE A 121 1.63 0.80 -17.81
CA ILE A 121 2.18 2.15 -17.68
C ILE A 121 3.28 2.46 -18.70
N ASN A 122 4.03 1.45 -19.15
CA ASN A 122 5.10 1.60 -20.14
C ASN A 122 4.58 1.89 -21.57
N GLU A 123 3.27 1.81 -21.81
CA GLU A 123 2.60 2.17 -23.07
C GLU A 123 2.23 3.66 -23.14
N TYR A 124 2.32 4.37 -22.01
CA TYR A 124 1.95 5.77 -21.89
C TYR A 124 3.16 6.67 -21.63
N THR A 125 2.99 7.96 -21.90
CA THR A 125 3.97 8.99 -21.59
C THR A 125 3.51 9.88 -20.44
N GLU A 126 4.45 10.62 -19.84
CA GLU A 126 4.12 11.67 -18.87
C GLU A 126 3.12 12.69 -19.43
N GLU A 127 3.24 13.05 -20.72
CA GLU A 127 2.32 13.97 -21.39
C GLU A 127 0.89 13.42 -21.44
N ASN A 128 0.73 12.11 -21.71
CA ASN A 128 -0.59 11.46 -21.69
C ASN A 128 -1.24 11.59 -20.30
N LEU A 129 -0.49 11.28 -19.23
CA LEU A 129 -1.03 11.34 -17.87
C LEU A 129 -1.32 12.77 -17.42
N ARG A 130 -0.45 13.74 -17.73
CA ARG A 130 -0.68 15.14 -17.38
C ARG A 130 -1.82 15.78 -18.16
N TYR A 131 -2.09 15.30 -19.38
CA TYR A 131 -3.28 15.69 -20.12
C TYR A 131 -4.55 15.12 -19.47
N ALA A 132 -4.56 13.82 -19.16
CA ALA A 132 -5.75 13.14 -18.70
C ALA A 132 -6.08 13.41 -17.23
N PHE A 133 -5.09 13.51 -16.35
CA PHE A 133 -5.27 13.53 -14.89
C PHE A 133 -4.57 14.71 -14.16
N PRO A 134 -4.54 15.94 -14.70
CA PRO A 134 -3.78 17.04 -14.09
C PRO A 134 -4.21 17.37 -12.65
N LEU A 135 -5.50 17.31 -12.33
CA LEU A 135 -6.00 17.61 -10.98
C LEU A 135 -5.68 16.47 -10.01
N THR A 136 -5.87 15.23 -10.45
CA THR A 136 -5.62 14.04 -9.62
C THR A 136 -4.13 13.94 -9.27
N ILE A 137 -3.26 14.16 -10.26
CA ILE A 137 -1.80 14.21 -10.05
C ILE A 137 -1.43 15.31 -9.03
N ALA A 138 -2.01 16.51 -9.16
CA ALA A 138 -1.73 17.61 -8.24
C ALA A 138 -2.13 17.29 -6.79
N VAL A 139 -3.28 16.64 -6.59
CA VAL A 139 -3.74 16.18 -5.28
C VAL A 139 -2.82 15.10 -4.71
N MET A 140 -2.51 14.07 -5.49
CA MET A 140 -1.66 12.95 -5.06
C MET A 140 -0.22 13.42 -4.73
N ALA A 141 0.31 14.39 -5.47
CA ALA A 141 1.62 14.97 -5.25
C ALA A 141 1.74 15.72 -3.91
N GLN A 142 0.61 16.21 -3.38
CA GLN A 142 0.53 16.88 -2.07
C GLN A 142 1.57 18.00 -1.93
N ALA A 143 1.71 18.83 -2.97
CA ALA A 143 2.73 19.86 -3.03
C ALA A 143 2.64 20.81 -1.83
N GLY A 144 3.75 20.96 -1.10
CA GLY A 144 3.83 21.79 0.11
C GLY A 144 3.45 21.08 1.42
N LYS A 145 3.00 19.82 1.37
CA LYS A 145 2.86 18.98 2.56
C LYS A 145 4.23 18.40 2.94
N SER A 146 4.50 18.33 4.24
CA SER A 146 5.74 17.69 4.73
C SER A 146 5.72 16.21 4.38
N ASP A 147 6.88 15.63 4.08
CA ASP A 147 7.00 14.19 3.80
C ASP A 147 6.50 13.34 4.98
N ALA A 148 6.62 13.84 6.22
CA ALA A 148 6.10 13.15 7.38
C ALA A 148 4.58 13.03 7.41
N ASP A 149 3.85 13.99 6.81
CA ASP A 149 2.39 14.06 6.85
C ASP A 149 1.72 13.64 5.53
N LYS A 150 2.51 13.29 4.50
CA LYS A 150 1.96 12.85 3.20
C LYS A 150 1.10 11.61 3.38
N THR A 151 -0.08 11.62 2.78
CA THR A 151 -0.89 10.41 2.60
C THR A 151 -0.18 9.50 1.60
N ILE A 152 -0.04 8.22 1.95
CA ILE A 152 0.53 7.21 1.06
C ILE A 152 -0.60 6.56 0.23
N PHE A 153 -0.41 6.44 -1.08
CA PHE A 153 -1.34 5.75 -1.97
C PHE A 153 -0.77 4.37 -2.35
N VAL A 154 -1.53 3.33 -2.05
CA VAL A 154 -1.18 1.94 -2.34
C VAL A 154 -2.12 1.41 -3.41
N TRP A 155 -1.55 0.95 -4.51
CA TRP A 155 -2.31 0.54 -5.69
C TRP A 155 -2.07 -0.93 -6.02
N SER A 156 -3.14 -1.66 -6.34
CA SER A 156 -3.01 -2.97 -6.96
C SER A 156 -2.36 -2.86 -8.34
N ALA A 157 -1.34 -3.68 -8.63
CA ALA A 157 -0.56 -3.56 -9.86
C ALA A 157 -1.35 -3.86 -11.16
N GLY A 158 -2.51 -4.50 -11.09
CA GLY A 158 -3.28 -4.94 -12.25
C GLY A 158 -3.24 -6.46 -12.45
N ASN A 159 -4.24 -6.97 -13.18
CA ASN A 159 -4.46 -8.40 -13.37
C ASN A 159 -4.33 -8.85 -14.84
N GLY A 160 -3.58 -8.10 -15.64
CA GLY A 160 -3.37 -8.32 -17.08
C GLY A 160 -2.74 -9.68 -17.41
N GLY A 161 -2.04 -10.33 -16.48
CA GLY A 161 -1.50 -11.67 -16.66
C GLY A 161 -2.58 -12.74 -16.90
N ALA A 162 -3.82 -12.50 -16.44
CA ALA A 162 -4.95 -13.39 -16.71
C ALA A 162 -5.35 -13.41 -18.19
N TYR A 163 -4.89 -12.42 -18.96
CA TYR A 163 -5.18 -12.21 -20.37
C TYR A 163 -3.94 -12.47 -21.25
N ALA A 164 -2.94 -13.20 -20.72
CA ALA A 164 -1.71 -13.50 -21.47
C ALA A 164 -1.98 -14.21 -22.81
N ASP A 165 -3.02 -15.05 -22.90
CA ASP A 165 -3.43 -15.72 -24.13
C ASP A 165 -4.01 -14.77 -25.19
N GLN A 166 -4.44 -13.56 -24.78
CA GLN A 166 -4.86 -12.47 -25.67
C GLN A 166 -3.67 -11.62 -26.16
N GLY A 167 -2.45 -11.89 -25.68
CA GLY A 167 -1.24 -11.14 -26.04
C GLY A 167 -1.03 -9.86 -25.23
N VAL A 168 -1.70 -9.71 -24.08
CA VAL A 168 -1.57 -8.56 -23.19
C VAL A 168 -0.15 -8.43 -22.64
N ASP A 169 0.38 -7.21 -22.65
CA ASP A 169 1.61 -6.89 -21.92
C ASP A 169 1.30 -6.61 -20.45
N TYR A 170 1.70 -7.53 -19.57
CA TYR A 170 1.61 -7.42 -18.11
C TYR A 170 2.99 -7.27 -17.45
N SER A 171 3.99 -6.80 -18.20
CA SER A 171 5.37 -6.63 -17.74
C SER A 171 5.56 -5.52 -16.72
N SER A 172 4.65 -4.56 -16.62
CA SER A 172 4.66 -3.50 -15.60
C SER A 172 3.24 -3.20 -15.09
N PRO A 173 3.09 -2.42 -14.01
CA PRO A 173 1.79 -2.13 -13.44
C PRO A 173 0.87 -1.34 -14.38
N GLU A 174 -0.44 -1.43 -14.12
CA GLU A 174 -1.46 -0.60 -14.75
C GLU A 174 -1.31 0.89 -14.39
N VAL A 175 -2.05 1.76 -15.09
CA VAL A 175 -1.86 3.22 -15.10
C VAL A 175 -1.68 3.84 -13.71
N PHE A 176 -2.66 3.71 -12.81
CA PHE A 176 -2.60 4.34 -11.48
C PHE A 176 -1.45 3.79 -10.62
N ALA A 177 -1.25 2.48 -10.63
CA ALA A 177 -0.18 1.83 -9.89
C ALA A 177 1.21 2.24 -10.42
N GLY A 178 1.33 2.40 -11.73
CA GLY A 178 2.58 2.76 -12.39
C GLY A 178 2.89 4.26 -12.40
N MET A 179 1.97 5.15 -12.03
CA MET A 179 2.14 6.61 -12.21
C MET A 179 3.47 7.16 -11.68
N ALA A 180 3.98 6.63 -10.56
CA ALA A 180 5.26 7.05 -9.97
C ALA A 180 6.48 6.82 -10.88
N TYR A 181 6.39 5.90 -11.86
CA TYR A 181 7.42 5.72 -12.88
C TYR A 181 7.55 6.95 -13.79
N LEU A 182 6.43 7.57 -14.19
CA LEU A 182 6.40 8.72 -15.09
C LEU A 182 6.34 10.06 -14.37
N LEU A 183 5.94 10.08 -13.10
CA LEU A 183 5.70 11.30 -12.32
C LEU A 183 6.55 11.29 -11.05
N THR A 184 7.69 11.97 -11.12
CA THR A 184 8.67 12.01 -10.02
C THR A 184 8.11 12.53 -8.70
N GLU A 185 7.13 13.43 -8.77
CA GLU A 185 6.47 14.00 -7.60
C GLU A 185 5.63 12.99 -6.79
N LEU A 186 5.38 11.79 -7.33
CA LEU A 186 4.63 10.71 -6.66
C LEU A 186 5.53 9.61 -6.06
N GLN A 187 6.83 9.62 -6.36
CA GLN A 187 7.77 8.54 -6.03
C GLN A 187 7.95 8.30 -4.52
N GLY A 188 7.70 9.31 -3.70
CA GLY A 188 7.83 9.21 -2.24
C GLY A 188 6.56 8.75 -1.52
N ASN A 189 5.41 8.70 -2.20
CA ASN A 189 4.12 8.47 -1.54
C ASN A 189 3.11 7.67 -2.38
N SER A 190 3.55 6.99 -3.44
CA SER A 190 2.73 6.08 -4.21
C SER A 190 3.47 4.75 -4.40
N VAL A 191 2.77 3.63 -4.25
CA VAL A 191 3.34 2.29 -4.35
C VAL A 191 2.44 1.34 -5.13
N ALA A 192 3.02 0.59 -6.06
CA ALA A 192 2.37 -0.52 -6.74
C ALA A 192 2.56 -1.83 -5.96
N VAL A 193 1.54 -2.68 -5.96
CA VAL A 193 1.58 -3.97 -5.24
C VAL A 193 1.27 -5.13 -6.17
N VAL A 194 2.25 -6.02 -6.33
CA VAL A 194 2.11 -7.26 -7.10
C VAL A 194 1.70 -8.42 -6.19
N SER A 195 1.02 -9.41 -6.78
CA SER A 195 0.42 -10.53 -6.04
C SER A 195 1.33 -11.76 -6.08
N VAL A 196 1.64 -12.32 -4.91
CA VAL A 196 2.22 -13.66 -4.79
C VAL A 196 1.20 -14.69 -4.31
N ASP A 197 1.44 -15.95 -4.63
CA ASP A 197 0.61 -17.06 -4.22
C ASP A 197 1.05 -17.69 -2.88
N SER A 198 0.39 -18.79 -2.50
CA SER A 198 0.65 -19.48 -1.23
C SER A 198 2.04 -20.10 -1.10
N VAL A 199 2.78 -20.28 -2.21
CA VAL A 199 4.18 -20.76 -2.19
C VAL A 199 5.18 -19.61 -2.37
N GLY A 200 4.69 -18.37 -2.51
CA GLY A 200 5.50 -17.17 -2.64
C GLY A 200 5.91 -16.84 -4.08
N GLU A 201 5.44 -17.60 -5.07
CA GLU A 201 5.69 -17.29 -6.48
C GLU A 201 4.72 -16.21 -6.98
N ILE A 202 5.12 -15.45 -8.00
CA ILE A 202 4.24 -14.46 -8.62
C ILE A 202 2.94 -15.15 -9.12
N SER A 203 1.79 -14.61 -8.74
CA SER A 203 0.50 -15.11 -9.19
C SER A 203 0.39 -14.96 -10.70
N TYR A 204 -0.11 -15.99 -11.40
CA TYR A 204 -0.18 -16.00 -12.87
C TYR A 204 -0.91 -14.80 -13.47
N PHE A 205 -1.90 -14.26 -12.75
CA PHE A 205 -2.68 -13.10 -13.19
C PHE A 205 -1.99 -11.76 -12.95
N SER A 206 -1.00 -11.69 -12.05
CA SER A 206 -0.42 -10.42 -11.61
C SER A 206 0.36 -9.76 -12.74
N ASN A 207 0.15 -8.45 -12.91
CA ASN A 207 1.19 -7.63 -13.55
C ASN A 207 2.48 -7.71 -12.72
N ARG A 208 3.61 -7.49 -13.40
CA ARG A 208 4.94 -7.46 -12.78
C ARG A 208 5.32 -6.04 -12.38
N CYS A 209 6.34 -5.88 -11.53
CA CYS A 209 6.80 -4.55 -11.14
C CYS A 209 7.48 -3.77 -12.28
N GLY A 210 8.19 -4.45 -13.17
CA GLY A 210 8.73 -3.90 -14.41
C GLY A 210 9.44 -2.56 -14.24
N VAL A 211 9.02 -1.58 -15.04
CA VAL A 211 9.57 -0.21 -15.01
C VAL A 211 9.33 0.53 -13.68
N SER A 212 8.39 0.05 -12.85
CA SER A 212 8.05 0.62 -11.54
C SER A 212 8.77 -0.08 -10.38
N SER A 213 9.81 -0.88 -10.64
CA SER A 213 10.50 -1.70 -9.62
C SER A 213 10.99 -0.94 -8.37
N ASP A 214 11.33 0.34 -8.49
CA ASP A 214 11.74 1.19 -7.37
C ASP A 214 10.58 1.55 -6.42
N TYR A 215 9.34 1.51 -6.91
CA TYR A 215 8.12 1.93 -6.20
C TYR A 215 7.08 0.80 -6.17
N CYS A 216 7.54 -0.44 -6.22
CA CYS A 216 6.69 -1.62 -6.30
C CYS A 216 7.14 -2.67 -5.29
N ILE A 217 6.20 -3.37 -4.67
CA ILE A 217 6.47 -4.40 -3.66
C ILE A 217 5.54 -5.60 -3.83
N ALA A 218 5.99 -6.79 -3.44
CA ALA A 218 5.19 -8.00 -3.50
C ALA A 218 4.48 -8.28 -2.16
N ALA A 219 3.23 -8.74 -2.23
CA ALA A 219 2.44 -9.19 -1.08
C ALA A 219 1.47 -10.33 -1.45
N PRO A 220 0.97 -11.12 -0.48
CA PRO A 220 0.05 -12.22 -0.76
C PRO A 220 -1.25 -11.74 -1.42
N GLY A 221 -1.62 -12.33 -2.55
CA GLY A 221 -2.85 -11.96 -3.27
C GLY A 221 -3.57 -13.12 -3.98
N SER A 222 -3.14 -14.37 -3.80
CA SER A 222 -3.86 -15.55 -4.31
C SER A 222 -4.53 -16.34 -3.20
N SER A 223 -5.80 -16.71 -3.41
CA SER A 223 -6.61 -17.51 -2.47
C SER A 223 -6.68 -16.94 -1.05
N ILE A 224 -6.72 -15.61 -0.94
CA ILE A 224 -6.74 -14.88 0.33
C ILE A 224 -8.10 -15.00 0.99
N TYR A 225 -8.13 -15.58 2.18
CA TYR A 225 -9.34 -15.74 2.99
C TYR A 225 -9.66 -14.45 3.75
N SER A 226 -10.86 -13.89 3.57
CA SER A 226 -11.29 -12.65 4.25
C SER A 226 -12.81 -12.58 4.36
N ALA A 227 -13.28 -11.54 5.05
CA ALA A 227 -14.68 -11.19 5.25
C ALA A 227 -15.43 -11.10 3.91
N TYR A 228 -16.69 -11.55 3.90
CA TYR A 228 -17.51 -11.60 2.70
C TYR A 228 -18.94 -11.12 3.00
N ALA A 229 -19.39 -10.15 2.22
CA ALA A 229 -20.75 -9.63 2.34
C ALA A 229 -21.78 -10.65 1.85
N GLN A 230 -22.82 -10.88 2.65
CA GLN A 230 -23.89 -11.82 2.35
C GLN A 230 -25.28 -11.23 2.62
N ASP A 231 -26.29 -11.76 1.92
CA ASP A 231 -27.68 -11.34 2.13
C ASP A 231 -28.19 -11.74 3.53
N TYR A 232 -28.92 -10.82 4.14
CA TYR A 232 -29.63 -11.08 5.40
C TYR A 232 -30.55 -12.32 5.29
N PRO A 233 -30.62 -13.19 6.32
CA PRO A 233 -30.11 -13.01 7.70
C PRO A 233 -28.67 -13.45 7.92
N THR A 234 -27.99 -13.95 6.89
CA THR A 234 -26.62 -14.41 7.05
C THR A 234 -25.67 -13.21 7.14
N THR A 235 -24.95 -13.14 8.24
CA THR A 235 -23.90 -12.16 8.51
C THR A 235 -22.66 -12.94 8.95
N ASN A 236 -21.46 -12.44 8.65
CA ASN A 236 -20.18 -13.06 9.04
C ASN A 236 -19.74 -14.27 8.20
N GLU A 237 -19.94 -14.20 6.89
CA GLU A 237 -19.41 -15.20 5.95
C GLU A 237 -18.01 -14.82 5.50
N TYR A 238 -17.25 -15.82 5.03
CA TYR A 238 -15.90 -15.62 4.56
C TYR A 238 -15.71 -16.28 3.21
N ALA A 239 -14.84 -15.71 2.39
CA ALA A 239 -14.51 -16.24 1.07
C ALA A 239 -13.02 -16.08 0.77
N SER A 240 -12.53 -16.91 -0.15
CA SER A 240 -11.17 -16.79 -0.71
C SER A 240 -11.21 -16.11 -2.07
N PHE A 241 -10.57 -14.95 -2.20
CA PHE A 241 -10.42 -14.23 -3.47
C PHE A 241 -8.96 -14.20 -3.92
N SER A 242 -8.77 -14.02 -5.23
CA SER A 242 -7.46 -13.89 -5.86
C SER A 242 -7.43 -12.63 -6.73
N GLY A 243 -6.39 -11.82 -6.56
CA GLY A 243 -6.18 -10.59 -7.32
C GLY A 243 -5.09 -9.74 -6.69
N THR A 244 -4.46 -8.86 -7.48
CA THR A 244 -3.59 -7.80 -6.91
C THR A 244 -4.36 -6.89 -5.95
N SER A 245 -5.69 -6.80 -6.10
CA SER A 245 -6.63 -6.17 -5.18
C SER A 245 -6.61 -6.75 -3.75
N MET A 246 -6.21 -8.02 -3.57
CA MET A 246 -6.02 -8.65 -2.26
C MET A 246 -4.59 -8.47 -1.73
N ALA A 247 -3.61 -8.20 -2.60
CA ALA A 247 -2.24 -7.92 -2.19
C ALA A 247 -2.08 -6.50 -1.64
N ALA A 248 -2.66 -5.50 -2.31
CA ALA A 248 -2.64 -4.10 -1.89
C ALA A 248 -3.05 -3.85 -0.41
N PRO A 249 -4.14 -4.45 0.12
CA PRO A 249 -4.55 -4.21 1.50
C PRO A 249 -3.59 -4.79 2.55
N HIS A 250 -2.77 -5.80 2.20
CA HIS A 250 -1.69 -6.25 3.09
C HIS A 250 -0.64 -5.15 3.28
N VAL A 251 -0.25 -4.47 2.20
CA VAL A 251 0.72 -3.36 2.23
C VAL A 251 0.12 -2.14 2.92
N SER A 252 -1.13 -1.80 2.62
CA SER A 252 -1.84 -0.70 3.30
C SER A 252 -1.95 -0.93 4.80
N GLY A 253 -2.36 -2.14 5.22
CA GLY A 253 -2.39 -2.51 6.63
C GLY A 253 -0.99 -2.52 7.25
N GLY A 254 0.04 -2.95 6.51
CA GLY A 254 1.44 -2.88 6.95
C GLY A 254 1.90 -1.46 7.25
N ILE A 255 1.60 -0.50 6.37
CA ILE A 255 1.93 0.92 6.58
C ILE A 255 1.19 1.47 7.81
N ALA A 256 -0.11 1.18 7.95
CA ALA A 256 -0.89 1.61 9.11
C ALA A 256 -0.35 1.03 10.43
N LEU A 257 0.02 -0.25 10.43
CA LEU A 257 0.65 -0.91 11.58
C LEU A 257 1.98 -0.24 11.95
N LEU A 258 2.83 0.05 10.97
CA LEU A 258 4.13 0.69 11.22
C LEU A 258 3.97 2.12 11.73
N ALA A 259 2.97 2.86 11.24
CA ALA A 259 2.64 4.20 11.74
C ALA A 259 2.29 4.18 13.24
N ASP A 260 1.45 3.23 13.68
CA ASP A 260 1.15 3.05 15.10
C ASP A 260 2.37 2.55 15.89
N TYR A 261 3.10 1.56 15.35
CA TYR A 261 4.27 0.96 16.01
C TYR A 261 5.35 2.01 16.32
N PHE A 262 5.66 2.90 15.38
CA PHE A 262 6.67 3.95 15.57
C PHE A 262 6.12 5.20 16.28
N ARG A 263 4.81 5.33 16.51
CA ARG A 263 4.19 6.41 17.28
C ARG A 263 4.65 7.81 16.85
N ASN A 264 4.62 8.08 15.54
CA ASN A 264 5.08 9.34 14.93
C ASN A 264 6.59 9.62 15.06
N GLN A 265 7.42 8.64 15.42
CA GLN A 265 8.89 8.79 15.33
C GLN A 265 9.39 8.76 13.90
N LEU A 266 8.62 8.13 12.99
CA LEU A 266 8.85 8.13 11.56
C LEU A 266 7.68 8.81 10.87
N GLY A 267 7.99 9.60 9.86
CA GLY A 267 7.02 10.15 8.93
C GLY A 267 6.44 9.10 8.00
N ASN A 268 5.31 9.39 7.36
CA ASN A 268 4.63 8.45 6.47
C ASN A 268 5.50 7.98 5.29
N THR A 269 6.27 8.88 4.66
CA THR A 269 7.20 8.47 3.59
C THR A 269 8.38 7.65 4.13
N GLU A 270 8.89 7.96 5.32
CA GLU A 270 9.96 7.17 5.96
C GLU A 270 9.47 5.76 6.32
N ILE A 271 8.20 5.62 6.68
CA ILE A 271 7.55 4.31 6.88
C ILE A 271 7.51 3.52 5.57
N LEU A 272 7.14 4.15 4.46
CA LEU A 272 7.14 3.51 3.14
C LEU A 272 8.55 3.09 2.71
N GLU A 273 9.53 3.99 2.82
CA GLU A 273 10.94 3.70 2.54
C GLU A 273 11.45 2.54 3.39
N ARG A 274 11.10 2.54 4.67
CA ARG A 274 11.46 1.46 5.58
C ARG A 274 10.87 0.14 5.14
N LEU A 275 9.59 0.11 4.75
CA LEU A 275 8.93 -1.09 4.23
C LEU A 275 9.68 -1.64 3.01
N PHE A 276 10.08 -0.76 2.08
CA PHE A 276 10.90 -1.15 0.95
C PHE A 276 12.28 -1.65 1.37
N MET A 277 12.97 -0.95 2.26
CA MET A 277 14.32 -1.32 2.69
C MET A 277 14.37 -2.69 3.37
N THR A 278 13.34 -3.05 4.14
CA THR A 278 13.30 -4.29 4.92
C THR A 278 12.61 -5.46 4.23
N ALA A 279 11.97 -5.22 3.08
CA ALA A 279 11.39 -6.30 2.27
C ALA A 279 12.45 -7.35 1.89
N ASN A 280 12.02 -8.61 1.84
CA ASN A 280 12.87 -9.74 1.49
C ASN A 280 13.22 -9.69 0.00
N LYS A 281 14.49 -9.39 -0.32
CA LYS A 281 15.07 -9.36 -1.67
C LYS A 281 16.00 -10.55 -1.95
N THR A 282 15.81 -11.66 -1.26
CA THR A 282 16.66 -12.86 -1.43
C THR A 282 15.98 -13.90 -2.31
N GLY A 283 16.76 -14.80 -2.91
CA GLY A 283 16.22 -15.86 -3.77
C GLY A 283 15.45 -15.29 -4.96
N ILE A 284 14.22 -15.78 -5.18
CA ILE A 284 13.36 -15.33 -6.29
C ILE A 284 13.01 -13.83 -6.19
N TYR A 285 12.92 -13.29 -4.98
CA TYR A 285 12.54 -11.89 -4.73
C TYR A 285 13.67 -10.90 -5.05
N ALA A 286 14.87 -11.38 -5.41
CA ALA A 286 15.95 -10.54 -5.90
C ALA A 286 15.69 -10.02 -7.33
N ASP A 287 14.76 -10.64 -8.06
CA ASP A 287 14.35 -10.16 -9.39
C ASP A 287 13.39 -8.96 -9.24
N SER A 288 13.97 -7.76 -9.25
CA SER A 288 13.22 -6.51 -9.11
C SER A 288 12.27 -6.26 -10.29
N SER A 289 12.50 -6.86 -11.46
CA SER A 289 11.58 -6.74 -12.59
C SER A 289 10.24 -7.46 -12.33
N ILE A 290 10.23 -8.47 -11.45
CA ILE A 290 9.02 -9.20 -11.06
C ILE A 290 8.47 -8.68 -9.73
N TYR A 291 9.33 -8.59 -8.71
CA TYR A 291 8.92 -8.37 -7.32
C TYR A 291 9.28 -6.98 -6.77
N GLY A 292 9.91 -6.12 -7.57
CA GLY A 292 10.26 -4.75 -7.19
C GLY A 292 11.23 -4.73 -6.01
N GLN A 293 10.77 -4.15 -4.91
CA GLN A 293 11.49 -4.09 -3.64
C GLN A 293 11.49 -5.42 -2.86
N GLY A 294 10.89 -6.48 -3.42
CA GLY A 294 10.84 -7.82 -2.84
C GLY A 294 9.54 -8.11 -2.12
N LEU A 295 9.49 -9.22 -1.38
CA LEU A 295 8.32 -9.60 -0.59
C LEU A 295 8.27 -8.77 0.70
N MET A 296 7.13 -8.14 0.98
CA MET A 296 6.92 -7.39 2.22
C MET A 296 7.20 -8.25 3.46
N ASP A 297 7.96 -7.70 4.41
CA ASP A 297 8.34 -8.35 5.66
C ASP A 297 8.19 -7.39 6.84
N LEU A 298 7.12 -7.58 7.63
CA LEU A 298 6.79 -6.72 8.77
C LEU A 298 7.65 -7.02 10.01
N ASP A 299 8.19 -8.24 10.14
CA ASP A 299 9.10 -8.58 11.24
C ASP A 299 10.44 -7.85 11.06
N ALA A 300 10.95 -7.87 9.82
CA ALA A 300 12.10 -7.05 9.44
C ALA A 300 11.79 -5.54 9.56
N ALA A 301 10.60 -5.10 9.13
CA ALA A 301 10.21 -3.68 9.20
C ALA A 301 10.06 -3.15 10.63
N THR A 302 9.77 -3.99 11.63
CA THR A 302 9.66 -3.57 13.05
C THR A 302 10.97 -3.71 13.82
N SER A 303 11.97 -4.36 13.23
CA SER A 303 13.31 -4.58 13.80
C SER A 303 14.24 -3.35 13.61
N PRO A 304 15.24 -3.10 14.48
CA PRO A 304 16.18 -1.98 14.29
C PRO A 304 16.86 -2.01 12.91
N VAL A 305 16.79 -0.89 12.17
CA VAL A 305 17.42 -0.74 10.84
C VAL A 305 18.60 0.21 10.95
N GLY A 306 19.74 -0.17 10.36
CA GLY A 306 20.98 0.60 10.39
C GLY A 306 21.97 0.16 11.48
N GLN A 307 23.18 0.73 11.47
CA GLN A 307 24.18 0.48 12.50
C GLN A 307 23.90 1.35 13.73
N THR A 308 23.76 0.73 14.90
CA THR A 308 23.71 1.45 16.18
C THR A 308 25.04 2.16 16.41
N ASN A 309 25.03 3.49 16.57
CA ASN A 309 26.20 4.27 16.96
C ASN A 309 26.01 4.76 18.40
N VAL A 310 27.00 4.56 19.27
CA VAL A 310 26.98 5.12 20.64
C VAL A 310 27.82 6.39 20.68
N LEU A 311 27.20 7.50 21.09
CA LEU A 311 27.92 8.73 21.40
C LEU A 311 28.53 8.62 22.80
N ILE A 312 29.85 8.49 22.88
CA ILE A 312 30.56 8.52 24.17
C ILE A 312 30.95 9.97 24.45
N MET A 313 30.17 10.65 25.29
CA MET A 313 30.51 11.98 25.79
C MET A 313 31.50 11.86 26.95
N ASN A 314 32.78 11.69 26.65
CA ASN A 314 33.86 12.02 27.59
C ASN A 314 35.10 12.45 26.78
N ALA A 315 35.37 13.76 26.81
CA ALA A 315 36.42 14.52 26.12
C ALA A 315 36.04 15.18 24.77
N LEU A 316 36.55 16.41 24.59
CA LEU A 316 36.30 17.40 23.54
C LEU A 316 36.68 17.00 22.09
N GLY A 317 36.27 15.81 21.64
CA GLY A 317 36.34 15.40 20.24
C GLY A 317 35.22 14.44 19.92
N LEU A 318 34.24 14.88 19.11
CA LEU A 318 33.19 14.00 18.61
C LEU A 318 33.85 12.84 17.84
N LYS A 319 33.75 11.63 18.38
CA LYS A 319 34.00 10.39 17.66
C LYS A 319 32.78 9.50 17.83
N SER A 320 32.08 9.22 16.72
CA SER A 320 31.07 8.16 16.66
C SER A 320 31.78 6.83 16.44
N PHE A 321 31.36 5.80 17.18
CA PHE A 321 31.81 4.43 16.97
C PHE A 321 30.60 3.53 16.67
N PRO A 322 30.68 2.67 15.65
CA PRO A 322 29.65 1.67 15.41
C PRO A 322 29.68 0.65 16.56
N ALA A 323 28.51 0.35 17.13
CA ALA A 323 28.35 -0.59 18.22
C ALA A 323 28.42 -2.03 17.70
N VAL A 324 29.63 -2.46 17.33
CA VAL A 324 29.92 -3.85 16.90
C VAL A 324 30.80 -4.57 17.93
N SER A 325 30.96 -4.05 19.15
CA SER A 325 31.82 -4.66 20.16
C SER A 325 31.03 -5.12 21.40
N THR A 326 31.06 -6.43 21.65
CA THR A 326 30.53 -7.10 22.85
C THR A 326 31.42 -6.98 24.09
N SER A 327 32.34 -5.99 24.15
CA SER A 327 33.16 -5.77 25.35
C SER A 327 33.32 -4.29 25.70
N LEU A 328 32.82 -3.89 26.87
CA LEU A 328 33.27 -2.70 27.56
C LEU A 328 34.66 -2.96 28.14
N ALA A 329 35.71 -2.43 27.51
CA ALA A 329 37.02 -2.35 28.13
C ALA A 329 37.01 -1.20 29.16
N SER A 330 36.98 -1.55 30.44
CA SER A 330 37.28 -0.60 31.52
C SER A 330 38.79 -0.36 31.55
N PHE A 331 39.23 0.81 31.11
CA PHE A 331 40.56 1.30 31.41
C PHE A 331 40.48 2.16 32.68
N GLY A 332 40.81 1.54 33.82
CA GLY A 332 41.12 2.30 35.03
C GLY A 332 42.45 3.05 34.85
N PRO A 333 42.61 4.26 35.39
CA PRO A 333 43.92 4.89 35.44
C PRO A 333 44.77 4.19 36.51
N ALA A 334 45.81 3.48 36.09
CA ALA A 334 46.87 3.02 36.97
C ALA A 334 48.00 4.06 37.04
N ILE A 335 48.05 4.74 38.20
CA ILE A 335 49.23 5.19 39.00
C ILE A 335 50.15 6.31 38.46
N GLY A 336 50.53 7.23 39.38
CA GLY A 336 51.60 8.23 39.21
C GLY A 336 51.94 9.03 40.49
N ASP A 337 52.73 8.41 41.34
CA ASP A 337 53.68 8.78 42.42
C ASP A 337 54.06 10.26 42.74
N ALA A 338 54.09 10.54 44.04
CA ALA A 338 55.10 11.26 44.86
C ALA A 338 55.36 12.81 44.78
N TRP A 339 55.52 13.36 46.00
CA TRP A 339 56.15 14.63 46.46
C TRP A 339 55.31 15.92 46.57
N ALA A 340 54.69 16.12 47.75
CA ALA A 340 54.97 17.19 48.74
C ALA A 340 53.84 17.22 49.80
#